data_AF-A0A952AWD6-F1
#
_entry.id   AF-A0A952AWD6-F1
#
_cell.length_a   1.000
_cell.length_b   1.000
_cell.length_c   1.000
_cell.angle_alpha   90.00
_cell.angle_beta   90.00
_cell.angle_gamma   90.00
#
_symmetry.space_group_name_H-M   'P 1'
#
loop_
_entity.id
_entity.type
_entity.pdbx_description
1 polymer ?
#
loop_
_entity_poly.entity_id
_entity_poly.type
_entity_poly.pdbx_seq_one_letter_code
_entity_poly.pdbx_strand_id
1 'polypeptide(L)'
;MEDRINLEDFEEDILSHPSRKNSIHILTLDSILANDVYERIHNDERMKYYQLIKPRQTEIRETVTEIDNMATGTVLSRLLIIDVRRLTLPKLQRAYNKVVGYNRRDLNKLCHIILIGDGPWDLFHAGKTLDVFVPHIATHRVDYHPAVFFYDPFLHYEHSEIERAGVDDEFVLPDKIPRRLVRFFKNDEDMRLEKIRHYFRAIDKPDEVSKKRRKKLRNLYKKRMAEQFPHHKDQSKAWLSRKGVRLASEKMHLYPLFFEDWVYNLMQKAMQTPTK
;
A
#
# COMPACT_ATOMS: atom_id res chain seq x y z
N MET A 1 29.25 3.72 -47.52
CA MET A 1 29.55 4.23 -46.17
C MET A 1 28.26 4.85 -45.69
N GLU A 2 27.52 4.15 -44.83
CA GLU A 2 26.30 4.69 -44.22
C GLU A 2 26.72 5.58 -43.06
N ASP A 3 26.40 6.87 -43.17
CA ASP A 3 26.62 7.82 -42.10
C ASP A 3 25.74 7.44 -40.90
N ARG A 4 26.39 6.90 -39.86
CA ARG A 4 25.78 6.79 -38.53
C ARG A 4 25.54 8.20 -38.02
N ILE A 5 24.30 8.63 -38.07
CA ILE A 5 23.83 9.81 -37.36
C ILE A 5 23.88 9.46 -35.87
N ASN A 6 24.97 9.86 -35.20
CA ASN A 6 25.00 9.94 -33.75
C ASN A 6 24.15 11.15 -33.37
N LEU A 7 22.92 10.90 -32.90
CA LEU A 7 22.13 11.91 -32.20
C LEU A 7 22.84 12.19 -30.88
N GLU A 8 23.55 13.32 -30.80
CA GLU A 8 24.10 13.81 -29.55
C GLU A 8 22.95 14.34 -28.68
N ASP A 9 22.74 13.68 -27.53
CA ASP A 9 21.66 13.92 -26.56
C ASP A 9 22.00 15.15 -25.68
N PHE A 10 21.74 16.34 -26.21
CA PHE A 10 22.04 17.63 -25.57
C PHE A 10 20.80 18.49 -25.30
N GLU A 11 19.65 17.92 -24.95
CA GLU A 11 18.49 18.71 -24.51
C GLU A 11 17.76 18.00 -23.35
N GLU A 12 17.20 18.78 -22.42
CA GLU A 12 16.61 18.35 -21.15
C GLU A 12 15.84 17.01 -21.22
N ASP A 13 16.11 16.08 -20.30
CA ASP A 13 15.44 14.76 -20.24
C ASP A 13 13.93 14.94 -20.00
N ILE A 14 13.16 15.05 -21.10
CA ILE A 14 11.72 15.34 -21.14
C ILE A 14 10.84 14.33 -20.39
N LEU A 15 11.40 13.19 -19.99
CA LEU A 15 10.68 12.13 -19.26
C LEU A 15 10.91 12.20 -17.75
N SER A 16 11.86 13.01 -17.30
CA SER A 16 12.17 13.27 -15.89
C SER A 16 11.43 14.50 -15.39
N HIS A 17 10.95 14.47 -14.15
CA HIS A 17 10.15 15.56 -13.56
C HIS A 17 10.88 16.12 -12.32
N PRO A 18 11.90 16.98 -12.49
CA PRO A 18 12.70 17.51 -11.38
C PRO A 18 11.90 18.43 -10.44
N SER A 19 10.88 19.11 -10.95
CA SER A 19 10.05 20.08 -10.21
C SER A 19 8.93 19.44 -9.37
N ARG A 20 9.11 18.19 -8.94
CA ARG A 20 8.15 17.48 -8.07
C ARG A 20 7.96 18.20 -6.75
N LYS A 21 6.71 18.28 -6.32
CA LYS A 21 6.25 18.94 -5.10
C LYS A 21 6.21 17.97 -3.92
N ASN A 22 6.07 18.51 -2.72
CA ASN A 22 5.78 17.75 -1.50
C ASN A 22 4.34 17.23 -1.47
N SER A 23 3.92 16.52 -2.52
CA SER A 23 2.60 15.93 -2.63
C SER A 23 2.66 14.40 -2.65
N ILE A 24 1.60 13.81 -2.10
CA ILE A 24 1.40 12.36 -1.98
C ILE A 24 0.06 12.02 -2.62
N HIS A 25 0.08 11.19 -3.66
CA HIS A 25 -1.15 10.63 -4.22
C HIS A 25 -1.48 9.29 -3.54
N ILE A 26 -2.71 9.15 -3.07
CA ILE A 26 -3.29 7.91 -2.54
C ILE A 26 -4.25 7.40 -3.60
N LEU A 27 -3.95 6.28 -4.23
CA LEU A 27 -4.71 5.74 -5.37
C LEU A 27 -5.34 4.40 -4.97
N THR A 28 -6.63 4.41 -4.63
CA THR A 28 -7.39 3.23 -4.18
C THR A 28 -8.87 3.39 -4.47
N LEU A 29 -9.57 2.29 -4.78
CA LEU A 29 -11.04 2.27 -4.90
C LEU A 29 -11.75 2.20 -3.54
N ASP A 30 -11.03 1.88 -2.48
CA ASP A 30 -11.58 1.72 -1.14
C ASP A 30 -11.47 3.00 -0.35
N SER A 31 -12.61 3.62 -0.08
CA SER A 31 -12.73 4.84 0.71
C SER A 31 -12.26 4.65 2.16
N ILE A 32 -12.42 3.46 2.75
CA ILE A 32 -11.95 3.15 4.10
C ILE A 32 -10.42 3.15 4.14
N LEU A 33 -9.78 2.50 3.15
CA LEU A 33 -8.31 2.53 3.04
C LEU A 33 -7.80 3.93 2.71
N ALA A 34 -8.46 4.65 1.79
CA ALA A 34 -8.10 6.02 1.42
C ALA A 34 -8.11 6.94 2.65
N ASN A 35 -9.17 6.88 3.45
CA ASN A 35 -9.34 7.69 4.65
C ASN A 35 -8.34 7.29 5.75
N ASP A 36 -8.09 5.98 5.95
CA ASP A 36 -7.10 5.54 6.94
C ASP A 36 -5.68 6.01 6.59
N VAL A 37 -5.27 5.87 5.33
CA VAL A 37 -3.96 6.37 4.86
C VAL A 37 -3.89 7.90 4.96
N TYR A 38 -4.93 8.60 4.48
CA TYR A 38 -4.99 10.06 4.53
C TYR A 38 -4.85 10.58 5.95
N GLU A 39 -5.68 10.09 6.86
CA GLU A 39 -5.69 10.56 8.24
C GLU A 39 -4.40 10.21 8.99
N ARG A 40 -3.79 9.06 8.73
CA ARG A 40 -2.47 8.71 9.31
C ARG A 40 -1.41 9.73 8.93
N ILE A 41 -1.36 10.09 7.64
CA ILE A 41 -0.34 11.01 7.14
C ILE A 41 -0.64 12.43 7.59
N HIS A 42 -1.91 12.84 7.50
CA HIS A 42 -2.35 14.19 7.85
C HIS A 42 -2.08 14.53 9.32
N ASN A 43 -2.28 13.57 10.23
CA ASN A 43 -2.11 13.76 11.67
C ASN A 43 -0.70 13.45 12.19
N ASP A 44 0.27 13.18 11.32
CA ASP A 44 1.67 13.07 11.71
C ASP A 44 2.35 14.44 11.57
N GLU A 45 2.82 15.01 12.67
CA GLU A 45 3.47 16.32 12.73
C GLU A 45 4.64 16.47 11.75
N ARG A 46 5.34 15.38 11.42
CA ARG A 46 6.46 15.41 10.48
C ARG A 46 6.02 15.65 9.04
N MET A 47 4.74 15.44 8.75
CA MET A 47 4.14 15.43 7.42
C MET A 47 3.09 16.53 7.22
N LYS A 48 2.94 17.46 8.18
CA LYS A 48 1.94 18.54 8.18
C LYS A 48 1.91 19.43 6.94
N TYR A 49 3.04 19.55 6.23
CA TYR A 49 3.17 20.38 5.03
C TYR A 49 3.07 19.59 3.72
N TYR A 50 2.78 18.28 3.79
CA TYR A 50 2.63 17.46 2.61
C TYR A 50 1.21 17.57 2.07
N GLN A 51 1.08 17.85 0.78
CA GLN A 51 -0.22 17.90 0.11
C GLN A 51 -0.70 16.47 -0.15
N LEU A 52 -1.83 16.10 0.45
CA LEU A 52 -2.43 14.78 0.25
C LEU A 52 -3.53 14.85 -0.80
N ILE A 53 -3.46 13.96 -1.78
CA ILE A 53 -4.41 13.88 -2.90
C ILE A 53 -4.97 12.47 -2.90
N LYS A 54 -6.29 12.34 -2.75
CA LYS A 54 -7.01 11.07 -2.78
C LYS A 54 -8.29 11.22 -3.62
N PRO A 55 -8.83 10.11 -4.16
CA PRO A 55 -10.15 10.13 -4.79
C PRO A 55 -11.22 10.67 -3.84
N ARG A 56 -12.14 11.44 -4.41
CA ARG A 56 -13.28 12.05 -3.73
C ARG A 56 -14.55 11.22 -3.92
N GLN A 57 -14.66 10.51 -5.04
CA GLN A 57 -15.84 9.71 -5.34
C GLN A 57 -15.87 8.45 -4.48
N THR A 58 -17.08 8.08 -4.04
CA THR A 58 -17.34 6.84 -3.30
C THR A 58 -17.84 5.72 -4.21
N GLU A 59 -18.47 6.08 -5.33
CA GLU A 59 -18.98 5.13 -6.31
C GLU A 59 -17.86 4.57 -7.18
N ILE A 60 -17.76 3.25 -7.26
CA ILE A 60 -16.55 2.60 -7.78
C ILE A 60 -16.26 2.96 -9.23
N ARG A 61 -17.29 3.04 -10.09
CA ARG A 61 -17.11 3.43 -11.50
C ARG A 61 -16.57 4.86 -11.64
N GLU A 62 -17.06 5.75 -10.80
CA GLU A 62 -16.62 7.14 -10.78
C GLU A 62 -15.20 7.26 -10.19
N THR A 63 -14.90 6.51 -9.12
CA THR A 63 -13.56 6.45 -8.53
C THR A 63 -12.53 5.88 -9.50
N VAL A 64 -12.85 4.86 -10.31
CA VAL A 64 -11.97 4.36 -11.39
C VAL A 64 -11.64 5.48 -12.37
N THR A 65 -12.67 6.20 -12.82
CA THR A 65 -12.51 7.32 -13.77
C THR A 65 -11.70 8.46 -13.17
N GLU A 66 -11.94 8.79 -11.91
CA GLU A 66 -11.18 9.80 -11.17
C GLU A 66 -9.70 9.42 -11.07
N ILE A 67 -9.39 8.18 -10.68
CA ILE A 67 -8.00 7.69 -10.58
C ILE A 67 -7.31 7.69 -11.96
N ASP A 68 -8.01 7.34 -13.03
CA ASP A 68 -7.48 7.41 -14.39
C ASP A 68 -7.15 8.85 -14.80
N ASN A 69 -8.01 9.82 -14.44
CA ASN A 69 -7.78 11.25 -14.68
C ASN A 69 -6.67 11.84 -13.80
N MET A 70 -6.46 11.30 -12.59
CA MET A 70 -5.37 11.69 -11.70
C MET A 70 -3.99 11.27 -12.23
N ALA A 71 -3.92 10.31 -13.16
CA ALA A 71 -2.67 9.69 -13.60
C ALA A 71 -1.63 10.72 -14.07
N THR A 72 -2.01 11.69 -14.90
CA THR A 72 -1.09 12.73 -15.38
C THR A 72 -0.60 13.63 -14.24
N GLY A 73 -1.43 13.93 -13.25
CA GLY A 73 -1.06 14.76 -12.10
C GLY A 73 -0.03 14.12 -11.17
N THR A 74 0.15 12.79 -11.25
CA THR A 74 1.12 12.07 -10.41
C THR A 74 2.57 12.45 -10.68
N VAL A 75 2.89 12.99 -11.85
CA VAL A 75 4.25 13.46 -12.18
C VAL A 75 4.75 14.58 -11.27
N LEU A 76 3.83 15.30 -10.63
CA LEU A 76 4.17 16.34 -9.66
C LEU A 76 4.43 15.80 -8.25
N SER A 77 4.16 14.52 -7.98
CA SER A 77 4.25 13.96 -6.62
C SER A 77 5.57 13.24 -6.36
N ARG A 78 6.05 13.36 -5.13
CA ARG A 78 7.25 12.64 -4.66
C ARG A 78 6.93 11.23 -4.17
N LEU A 79 5.68 10.98 -3.82
CA LEU A 79 5.23 9.68 -3.33
C LEU A 79 3.86 9.32 -3.88
N LEU A 80 3.72 8.07 -4.30
CA LEU A 80 2.47 7.45 -4.71
C LEU A 80 2.21 6.26 -3.78
N ILE A 81 0.99 6.16 -3.26
CA ILE A 81 0.53 5.04 -2.44
C ILE A 81 -0.57 4.35 -3.25
N ILE A 82 -0.31 3.10 -3.63
CA ILE A 82 -1.13 2.37 -4.60
C ILE A 82 -1.70 1.13 -3.92
N ASP A 83 -3.01 0.93 -4.08
CA ASP A 83 -3.72 -0.27 -3.64
C ASP A 83 -3.64 -1.37 -4.70
N VAL A 84 -2.94 -2.46 -4.40
CA VAL A 84 -2.73 -3.59 -5.32
C VAL A 84 -3.46 -4.85 -4.87
N ARG A 85 -4.55 -4.69 -4.12
CA ARG A 85 -5.38 -5.83 -3.71
C ARG A 85 -6.00 -6.53 -4.91
N ARG A 86 -6.18 -7.84 -4.77
CA ARG A 86 -6.73 -8.71 -5.82
C ARG A 86 -8.10 -8.23 -6.33
N LEU A 87 -8.93 -7.66 -5.46
CA LEU A 87 -10.27 -7.17 -5.82
C LEU A 87 -10.25 -5.84 -6.58
N THR A 88 -9.34 -4.93 -6.24
CA THR A 88 -9.31 -3.56 -6.82
C THR A 88 -8.40 -3.47 -8.04
N LEU A 89 -7.30 -4.22 -8.04
CA LEU A 89 -6.25 -4.12 -9.04
C LEU A 89 -6.75 -4.33 -10.49
N PRO A 90 -7.58 -5.34 -10.82
CA PRO A 90 -8.06 -5.52 -12.18
C PRO A 90 -8.83 -4.32 -12.74
N LYS A 91 -9.53 -3.57 -11.88
CA LYS A 91 -10.28 -2.36 -12.26
C LYS A 91 -9.35 -1.15 -12.46
N LEU A 92 -8.23 -1.11 -11.74
CA LEU A 92 -7.27 0.00 -11.75
C LEU A 92 -6.07 -0.21 -12.66
N GLN A 93 -5.88 -1.41 -13.23
CA GLN A 93 -4.70 -1.76 -14.03
C GLN A 93 -4.39 -0.72 -15.11
N ARG A 94 -5.41 -0.25 -15.84
CA ARG A 94 -5.24 0.76 -16.89
C ARG A 94 -4.68 2.08 -16.33
N ALA A 95 -5.27 2.57 -15.24
CA ALA A 95 -4.84 3.81 -14.61
C ALA A 95 -3.44 3.67 -14.01
N TYR A 96 -3.15 2.53 -13.37
CA TYR A 96 -1.83 2.28 -12.79
C TYR A 96 -0.74 2.13 -13.85
N ASN A 97 -1.03 1.51 -14.99
CA ASN A 97 -0.09 1.46 -16.12
C ASN A 97 0.26 2.86 -16.62
N LYS A 98 -0.72 3.78 -16.70
CA LYS A 98 -0.46 5.20 -17.03
C LYS A 98 0.41 5.86 -15.97
N VAL A 99 0.06 5.71 -14.69
CA VAL A 99 0.83 6.27 -13.56
C VAL A 99 2.28 5.81 -13.61
N VAL A 100 2.53 4.50 -13.75
CA VAL A 100 3.90 3.97 -13.87
C VAL A 100 4.56 4.51 -15.13
N GLY A 101 3.87 4.52 -16.27
CA GLY A 101 4.40 5.04 -17.54
C GLY A 101 4.90 6.48 -17.41
N TYR A 102 4.09 7.38 -16.87
CA TYR A 102 4.45 8.80 -16.69
C TYR A 102 5.59 9.04 -15.70
N ASN A 103 5.79 8.14 -14.73
CA ASN A 103 6.78 8.32 -13.67
C ASN A 103 8.02 7.44 -13.83
N ARG A 104 8.06 6.53 -14.83
CA ARG A 104 9.02 5.42 -14.92
C ARG A 104 10.48 5.87 -14.75
N ARG A 105 10.85 7.01 -15.33
CA ARG A 105 12.21 7.57 -15.28
C ARG A 105 12.65 7.96 -13.87
N ASP A 106 11.70 8.42 -13.07
CA ASP A 106 11.90 9.01 -11.74
C ASP A 106 11.69 8.03 -10.60
N LEU A 107 11.14 6.84 -10.89
CA LEU A 107 10.86 5.83 -9.87
C LEU A 107 12.12 5.46 -9.10
N ASN A 108 11.99 5.47 -7.78
CA ASN A 108 13.04 5.25 -6.80
C ASN A 108 14.18 6.29 -6.77
N LYS A 109 14.01 7.43 -7.45
CA LYS A 109 14.94 8.56 -7.44
C LYS A 109 14.29 9.86 -6.97
N LEU A 110 13.27 10.31 -7.69
CA LEU A 110 12.52 11.55 -7.41
C LEU A 110 11.06 11.25 -7.04
N CYS A 111 10.57 10.07 -7.41
CA CYS A 111 9.25 9.56 -7.08
C CYS A 111 9.37 8.17 -6.46
N HIS A 112 8.69 7.92 -5.36
CA HIS A 112 8.62 6.61 -4.74
C HIS A 112 7.21 6.04 -4.79
N ILE A 113 7.10 4.72 -4.86
CA ILE A 113 5.83 4.00 -4.79
C ILE A 113 5.81 3.15 -3.52
N ILE A 114 4.74 3.29 -2.73
CA ILE A 114 4.36 2.34 -1.69
C ILE A 114 3.17 1.54 -2.20
N LEU A 115 3.24 0.21 -2.10
CA LEU A 115 2.10 -0.66 -2.36
C LEU A 115 1.46 -1.11 -1.07
N ILE A 116 0.13 -1.16 -1.04
CA ILE A 116 -0.66 -1.81 0.01
C ILE A 116 -1.46 -2.92 -0.67
N GLY A 117 -1.30 -4.16 -0.21
CA GLY A 117 -1.96 -5.32 -0.80
C GLY A 117 -2.47 -6.31 0.24
N ASP A 118 -3.33 -7.22 -0.21
CA ASP A 118 -3.93 -8.28 0.62
C ASP A 118 -3.18 -9.61 0.53
N GLY A 119 -2.01 -9.65 -0.14
CA GLY A 119 -1.14 -10.82 -0.20
C GLY A 119 -1.60 -11.93 -1.17
N PRO A 120 -0.86 -13.05 -1.20
CA PRO A 120 -1.16 -14.18 -2.09
C PRO A 120 -2.43 -14.91 -1.67
N TRP A 121 -3.18 -15.41 -2.64
CA TRP A 121 -4.49 -16.02 -2.39
C TRP A 121 -4.45 -17.24 -1.48
N ASP A 122 -3.42 -18.03 -1.68
CA ASP A 122 -3.17 -19.33 -1.09
C ASP A 122 -2.31 -19.25 0.19
N LEU A 123 -2.18 -18.05 0.78
CA LEU A 123 -1.36 -17.80 1.98
C LEU A 123 -1.68 -18.74 3.16
N PHE A 124 -2.92 -19.20 3.27
CA PHE A 124 -3.42 -19.98 4.41
C PHE A 124 -3.78 -21.42 4.06
N HIS A 125 -3.43 -21.90 2.86
CA HIS A 125 -3.65 -23.30 2.48
C HIS A 125 -2.54 -24.19 3.06
N ALA A 126 -2.89 -25.41 3.48
CA ALA A 126 -2.00 -26.33 4.18
C ALA A 126 -0.68 -26.59 3.42
N GLY A 127 0.44 -26.59 4.14
CA GLY A 127 1.78 -26.90 3.61
C GLY A 127 2.52 -25.74 2.97
N LYS A 128 1.92 -24.55 2.89
CA LYS A 128 2.56 -23.36 2.29
C LYS A 128 3.33 -22.55 3.32
N THR A 129 4.58 -22.26 3.01
CA THR A 129 5.48 -21.40 3.79
C THR A 129 5.30 -19.94 3.40
N LEU A 130 6.01 -19.04 4.08
CA LEU A 130 6.09 -17.63 3.70
C LEU A 130 6.62 -17.38 2.27
N ASP A 131 7.17 -18.40 1.61
CA ASP A 131 7.71 -18.30 0.25
C ASP A 131 6.64 -18.01 -0.81
N VAL A 132 5.36 -18.22 -0.51
CA VAL A 132 4.23 -17.83 -1.41
C VAL A 132 4.18 -16.33 -1.68
N PHE A 133 4.73 -15.51 -0.79
CA PHE A 133 4.84 -14.08 -1.03
C PHE A 133 5.91 -13.73 -2.07
N VAL A 134 6.91 -14.59 -2.30
CA VAL A 134 7.99 -14.31 -3.27
C VAL A 134 7.45 -14.09 -4.68
N PRO A 135 6.70 -15.02 -5.29
CA PRO A 135 6.15 -14.80 -6.63
C PRO A 135 5.13 -13.65 -6.64
N HIS A 136 4.34 -13.48 -5.57
CA HIS A 136 3.36 -12.41 -5.47
C HIS A 136 4.01 -11.01 -5.50
N ILE A 137 5.06 -10.79 -4.71
CA ILE A 137 5.75 -9.50 -4.68
C ILE A 137 6.61 -9.31 -5.94
N ALA A 138 7.17 -10.38 -6.49
CA ALA A 138 7.93 -10.30 -7.73
C ALA A 138 7.11 -9.74 -8.91
N THR A 139 5.84 -10.17 -9.06
CA THR A 139 4.93 -9.61 -10.07
C THR A 139 4.76 -8.09 -9.88
N HIS A 140 4.41 -7.67 -8.66
CA HIS A 140 4.25 -6.24 -8.36
C HIS A 140 5.54 -5.43 -8.54
N ARG A 141 6.70 -6.04 -8.34
CA ARG A 141 7.99 -5.39 -8.57
C ARG A 141 8.21 -5.06 -10.04
N VAL A 142 7.89 -6.00 -10.93
CA VAL A 142 8.01 -5.81 -12.38
C VAL A 142 7.07 -4.70 -12.85
N ASP A 143 5.84 -4.70 -12.34
CA ASP A 143 4.81 -3.79 -12.82
C ASP A 143 4.91 -2.38 -12.23
N TYR A 144 5.29 -2.24 -10.96
CA TYR A 144 5.18 -0.97 -10.22
C TYR A 144 6.49 -0.44 -9.63
N HIS A 145 7.60 -1.20 -9.68
CA HIS A 145 8.89 -0.82 -9.09
C HIS A 145 8.80 -0.19 -7.68
N PRO A 146 8.11 -0.84 -6.73
CA PRO A 146 7.81 -0.23 -5.45
C PRO A 146 9.07 -0.05 -4.60
N ALA A 147 9.12 1.05 -3.85
CA ALA A 147 10.11 1.26 -2.81
C ALA A 147 9.83 0.36 -1.60
N VAL A 148 8.54 0.14 -1.30
CA VAL A 148 8.07 -0.65 -0.15
C VAL A 148 6.75 -1.33 -0.49
N PHE A 149 6.60 -2.59 -0.06
CA PHE A 149 5.33 -3.31 -0.06
C PHE A 149 4.81 -3.49 1.39
N PHE A 150 3.53 -3.18 1.59
CA PHE A 150 2.79 -3.46 2.82
C PHE A 150 1.71 -4.50 2.57
N TYR A 151 1.79 -5.60 3.30
CA TYR A 151 0.71 -6.56 3.43
C TYR A 151 -0.27 -6.09 4.52
N ASP A 152 -1.56 -5.99 4.20
CA ASP A 152 -2.62 -5.69 5.15
C ASP A 152 -3.39 -6.97 5.54
N PRO A 153 -3.16 -7.50 6.76
CA PRO A 153 -3.83 -8.72 7.20
C PRO A 153 -5.34 -8.57 7.38
N PHE A 154 -5.87 -7.35 7.51
CA PHE A 154 -7.31 -7.09 7.60
C PHE A 154 -8.00 -7.11 6.24
N LEU A 155 -7.26 -7.06 5.14
CA LEU A 155 -7.81 -7.06 3.78
C LEU A 155 -7.68 -8.41 3.09
N HIS A 156 -7.02 -9.38 3.73
CA HIS A 156 -6.92 -10.73 3.20
C HIS A 156 -8.17 -11.53 3.56
N TYR A 157 -9.00 -11.82 2.57
CA TYR A 157 -10.13 -12.75 2.66
C TYR A 157 -9.78 -14.09 2.00
N GLU A 158 -10.20 -15.19 2.60
CA GLU A 158 -10.22 -16.52 1.96
C GLU A 158 -11.44 -16.69 1.05
N HIS A 159 -11.43 -17.72 0.19
CA HIS A 159 -12.53 -18.03 -0.72
C HIS A 159 -13.90 -18.13 -0.01
N SER A 160 -13.92 -18.67 1.22
CA SER A 160 -15.14 -18.85 2.03
C SER A 160 -15.59 -17.57 2.73
N GLU A 161 -14.74 -16.54 2.75
CA GLU A 161 -14.99 -15.25 3.41
C GLU A 161 -15.45 -14.16 2.42
N ILE A 162 -15.39 -14.44 1.11
CA ILE A 162 -15.87 -13.54 0.06
C ILE A 162 -17.28 -13.97 -0.33
N GLU A 163 -18.26 -13.08 -0.15
CA GLU A 163 -19.59 -13.27 -0.70
C GLU A 163 -19.49 -13.22 -2.23
N ARG A 164 -19.91 -14.30 -2.90
CA ARG A 164 -19.88 -14.38 -4.37
C ARG A 164 -20.97 -13.46 -4.90
N ALA A 165 -20.60 -12.23 -5.23
CA ALA A 165 -21.41 -11.35 -6.04
C ALA A 165 -21.64 -12.03 -7.41
N GLY A 166 -22.90 -12.07 -7.86
CA GLY A 166 -23.28 -12.52 -9.19
C GLY A 166 -22.64 -11.66 -10.28
N VAL A 167 -22.67 -12.13 -11.52
CA VAL A 167 -22.10 -11.41 -12.68
C VAL A 167 -22.71 -10.02 -12.88
N ASP A 168 -23.94 -9.81 -12.38
CA ASP A 168 -24.72 -8.57 -12.48
C ASP A 168 -24.76 -7.73 -11.20
N ASP A 169 -24.17 -8.18 -10.08
CA ASP A 169 -24.20 -7.41 -8.84
C ASP A 169 -23.26 -6.20 -8.94
N GLU A 170 -23.72 -5.05 -8.46
CA GLU A 170 -22.85 -3.89 -8.22
C GLU A 170 -21.64 -4.36 -7.40
N PHE A 171 -20.45 -4.20 -7.95
CA PHE A 171 -19.23 -4.63 -7.29
C PHE A 171 -19.12 -3.90 -5.94
N VAL A 172 -19.22 -4.61 -4.82
CA VAL A 172 -19.08 -4.03 -3.48
C VAL A 172 -17.78 -4.53 -2.86
N LEU A 173 -16.99 -3.60 -2.34
CA LEU A 173 -15.78 -3.95 -1.60
C LEU A 173 -16.14 -4.41 -0.18
N PRO A 174 -15.57 -5.54 0.30
CA PRO A 174 -15.82 -6.01 1.66
C PRO A 174 -15.33 -4.99 2.70
N ASP A 175 -16.25 -4.55 3.55
CA ASP A 175 -15.99 -3.60 4.62
C ASP A 175 -16.00 -4.24 6.02
N LYS A 176 -16.38 -5.51 6.14
CA LYS A 176 -16.28 -6.33 7.36
C LYS A 176 -14.91 -6.97 7.46
N ILE A 177 -14.44 -7.26 8.67
CA ILE A 177 -13.19 -8.03 8.81
C ILE A 177 -13.34 -9.48 8.31
N PRO A 178 -12.22 -10.10 7.88
CA PRO A 178 -12.18 -11.54 7.66
C PRO A 178 -12.73 -12.30 8.89
N ARG A 179 -13.66 -13.24 8.69
CA ARG A 179 -14.37 -13.99 9.74
C ARG A 179 -13.41 -14.62 10.76
N ARG A 180 -12.28 -15.15 10.30
CA ARG A 180 -11.22 -15.72 11.16
C ARG A 180 -10.61 -14.72 12.15
N LEU A 181 -10.76 -13.41 11.90
CA LEU A 181 -10.28 -12.37 12.79
C LEU A 181 -11.31 -11.95 13.85
N VAL A 182 -12.60 -12.24 13.65
CA VAL A 182 -13.70 -11.84 14.54
C VAL A 182 -13.43 -12.26 16.00
N ARG A 183 -12.89 -13.46 16.21
CA ARG A 183 -12.54 -14.00 17.54
C ARG A 183 -11.55 -13.16 18.36
N PHE A 184 -10.80 -12.29 17.69
CA PHE A 184 -9.84 -11.40 18.34
C PHE A 184 -10.42 -10.01 18.64
N PHE A 185 -11.61 -9.75 18.11
CA PHE A 185 -12.46 -8.62 18.46
C PHE A 185 -13.57 -9.13 19.36
N LYS A 186 -14.53 -8.30 19.77
CA LYS A 186 -15.55 -8.65 20.79
C LYS A 186 -16.57 -9.70 20.31
N ASN A 187 -16.16 -10.66 19.47
CA ASN A 187 -17.02 -11.61 18.74
C ASN A 187 -18.17 -10.91 18.01
N ASP A 188 -17.88 -9.71 17.50
CA ASP A 188 -18.82 -8.87 16.76
C ASP A 188 -18.60 -9.17 15.27
N GLU A 189 -19.49 -9.98 14.69
CA GLU A 189 -19.43 -10.39 13.28
C GLU A 189 -19.72 -9.22 12.32
N ASP A 190 -20.39 -8.17 12.81
CA ASP A 190 -20.66 -6.94 12.06
C ASP A 190 -19.58 -5.86 12.27
N MET A 191 -18.44 -6.24 12.84
CA MET A 191 -17.31 -5.35 13.02
C MET A 191 -16.76 -4.86 11.68
N ARG A 192 -17.00 -3.58 11.39
CA ARG A 192 -16.49 -2.88 10.20
C ARG A 192 -15.01 -2.55 10.32
N LEU A 193 -14.30 -2.63 9.19
CA LEU A 193 -12.89 -2.28 9.04
C LEU A 193 -12.59 -0.85 9.47
N GLU A 194 -13.46 0.09 9.12
CA GLU A 194 -13.31 1.51 9.47
C GLU A 194 -13.17 1.70 10.99
N LYS A 195 -14.04 1.05 11.78
CA LYS A 195 -14.04 1.12 13.24
C LYS A 195 -12.74 0.56 13.83
N ILE A 196 -12.22 -0.52 13.28
CA ILE A 196 -10.94 -1.12 13.71
C ILE A 196 -9.77 -0.22 13.37
N ARG A 197 -9.74 0.31 12.14
CA ARG A 197 -8.70 1.22 11.68
C ARG A 197 -8.68 2.48 12.53
N HIS A 198 -9.83 3.12 12.73
CA HIS A 198 -9.97 4.28 13.60
C HIS A 198 -9.50 3.97 15.04
N TYR A 199 -9.90 2.82 15.60
CA TYR A 199 -9.44 2.39 16.92
C TYR A 199 -7.90 2.32 16.98
N PHE A 200 -7.25 1.60 16.06
CA PHE A 200 -5.79 1.42 16.12
C PHE A 200 -5.00 2.64 15.67
N ARG A 201 -5.56 3.50 14.80
CA ARG A 201 -5.00 4.78 14.38
C ARG A 201 -4.87 5.73 15.57
N ALA A 202 -5.88 5.73 16.45
CA ALA A 202 -5.84 6.42 17.74
C ALA A 202 -5.46 7.91 17.65
N ILE A 203 -5.97 8.61 16.63
CA ILE A 203 -5.82 10.05 16.47
C ILE A 203 -6.43 10.77 17.68
N ASP A 204 -5.80 11.90 18.05
CA ASP A 204 -6.16 12.74 19.20
C ASP A 204 -6.18 12.01 20.54
N LYS A 205 -5.58 10.82 20.61
CA LYS A 205 -5.41 10.12 21.88
C LYS A 205 -4.05 10.44 22.48
N PRO A 206 -3.96 10.53 23.82
CA PRO A 206 -2.67 10.66 24.49
C PRO A 206 -1.70 9.57 24.02
N ASP A 207 -0.40 9.92 23.97
CA ASP A 207 0.65 9.03 23.46
C ASP A 207 0.65 7.66 24.15
N GLU A 208 0.37 7.61 25.46
CA GLU A 208 0.22 6.37 26.23
C GLU A 208 -0.88 5.45 25.68
N VAL A 209 -2.03 6.01 25.29
CA VAL A 209 -3.13 5.25 24.68
C VAL A 209 -2.75 4.77 23.29
N SER A 210 -2.11 5.63 22.48
CA SER A 210 -1.63 5.28 21.14
C SER A 210 -0.62 4.13 21.20
N LYS A 211 0.39 4.23 22.07
CA LYS A 211 1.38 3.17 22.36
C LYS A 211 0.70 1.87 22.80
N LYS A 212 -0.28 1.94 23.71
CA LYS A 212 -1.03 0.76 24.18
C LYS A 212 -1.79 0.07 23.05
N ARG A 213 -2.49 0.85 22.20
CA ARG A 213 -3.24 0.31 21.06
C ARG A 213 -2.32 -0.27 19.98
N ARG A 214 -1.19 0.39 19.69
CA ARG A 214 -0.14 -0.13 18.81
C ARG A 214 0.45 -1.44 19.34
N LYS A 215 0.73 -1.54 20.64
CA LYS A 215 1.18 -2.78 21.29
C LYS A 215 0.13 -3.89 21.15
N LYS A 216 -1.16 -3.56 21.32
CA LYS A 216 -2.26 -4.51 21.11
C LYS A 216 -2.31 -5.03 19.67
N LEU A 217 -2.16 -4.16 18.67
CA LEU A 217 -2.11 -4.56 17.26
C LEU A 217 -0.91 -5.46 16.96
N ARG A 218 0.28 -5.10 17.46
CA ARG A 218 1.48 -5.93 17.33
C ARG A 218 1.30 -7.32 17.94
N ASN A 219 0.66 -7.40 19.11
CA ASN A 219 0.37 -8.67 19.76
C ASN A 219 -0.64 -9.51 18.97
N LEU A 220 -1.66 -8.87 18.39
CA LEU A 220 -2.61 -9.53 17.50
C LEU A 220 -1.90 -10.17 16.31
N TYR A 221 -1.07 -9.39 15.60
CA TYR A 221 -0.29 -9.89 14.47
C TYR A 221 0.70 -10.98 14.88
N LYS A 222 1.39 -10.82 16.03
CA LYS A 222 2.28 -11.85 16.57
C LYS A 222 1.55 -13.18 16.80
N LYS A 223 0.39 -13.13 17.46
CA LYS A 223 -0.42 -14.33 17.77
C LYS A 223 -0.87 -15.00 16.47
N ARG A 224 -1.39 -14.23 15.52
CA ARG A 224 -1.83 -14.73 14.22
C ARG A 224 -0.69 -15.41 13.45
N MET A 225 0.46 -14.77 13.35
CA MET A 225 1.61 -15.34 12.63
C MET A 225 2.13 -16.61 13.31
N ALA A 226 2.09 -16.69 14.64
CA ALA A 226 2.48 -17.91 15.35
C ALA A 226 1.49 -19.07 15.14
N GLU A 227 0.19 -18.78 15.05
CA GLU A 227 -0.84 -19.79 14.73
C GLU A 227 -0.72 -20.28 13.29
N GLN A 228 -0.38 -19.40 12.34
CA GLN A 228 -0.38 -19.71 10.91
C GLN A 228 0.97 -20.24 10.41
N PHE A 229 2.08 -19.81 11.00
CA PHE A 229 3.44 -20.18 10.61
C PHE A 229 4.25 -20.66 11.84
N PRO A 230 3.86 -21.78 12.47
CA PRO A 230 4.45 -22.21 13.75
C PRO A 230 5.96 -22.48 13.67
N HIS A 231 6.47 -22.83 12.49
CA HIS A 231 7.89 -23.11 12.24
C HIS A 231 8.73 -21.87 11.88
N HIS A 232 8.13 -20.68 11.74
CA HIS A 232 8.80 -19.45 11.29
C HIS A 232 8.99 -18.40 12.40
N LYS A 233 9.28 -18.85 13.64
CA LYS A 233 9.39 -17.98 14.82
C LYS A 233 10.40 -16.83 14.65
N ASP A 234 11.54 -17.06 14.01
CA ASP A 234 12.53 -16.00 13.80
C ASP A 234 12.12 -14.98 12.74
N GLN A 235 11.43 -15.42 11.69
CA GLN A 235 10.87 -14.52 10.67
C GLN A 235 9.73 -13.68 11.25
N SER A 236 8.95 -14.20 12.21
CA SER A 236 7.87 -13.45 12.88
C SER A 236 8.35 -12.16 13.59
N LYS A 237 9.59 -12.14 14.10
CA LYS A 237 10.17 -10.92 14.71
C LYS A 237 10.41 -9.84 13.66
N ALA A 238 10.85 -10.25 12.46
CA ALA A 238 11.11 -9.34 11.35
C ALA A 238 9.82 -8.66 10.85
N TRP A 239 8.70 -9.41 10.78
CA TRP A 239 7.36 -8.90 10.40
C TRP A 239 6.91 -7.72 11.27
N LEU A 240 7.28 -7.75 12.55
CA LEU A 240 6.90 -6.75 13.55
C LEU A 240 7.96 -5.66 13.74
N SER A 241 8.96 -5.60 12.87
CA SER A 241 10.07 -4.65 12.93
C SER A 241 9.97 -3.61 11.82
N ARG A 242 10.64 -2.48 12.00
CA ARG A 242 10.74 -1.43 10.96
C ARG A 242 11.48 -1.93 9.71
N LYS A 243 12.33 -2.95 9.83
CA LYS A 243 13.09 -3.54 8.71
C LYS A 243 12.21 -4.39 7.80
N GLY A 244 11.03 -4.80 8.27
CA GLY A 244 10.17 -5.76 7.59
C GLY A 244 10.82 -7.12 7.45
N VAL A 245 10.26 -7.94 6.58
CA VAL A 245 10.77 -9.27 6.24
C VAL A 245 11.41 -9.22 4.88
N ARG A 246 12.61 -9.78 4.80
CA ARG A 246 13.29 -9.99 3.54
C ARG A 246 12.89 -11.34 2.98
N LEU A 247 12.29 -11.32 1.78
CA LEU A 247 11.90 -12.50 1.02
C LEU A 247 12.69 -12.47 -0.29
N ALA A 248 13.77 -13.24 -0.36
CA ALA A 248 14.77 -13.13 -1.43
C ALA A 248 15.30 -11.69 -1.62
N SER A 249 15.01 -11.06 -2.76
CA SER A 249 15.35 -9.66 -3.04
C SER A 249 14.35 -8.64 -2.48
N GLU A 250 13.16 -9.09 -2.10
CA GLU A 250 12.04 -8.22 -1.76
C GLU A 250 11.95 -7.95 -0.26
N LYS A 251 11.31 -6.83 0.09
CA LYS A 251 10.98 -6.48 1.48
C LYS A 251 9.48 -6.28 1.62
N MET A 252 8.93 -6.90 2.65
CA MET A 252 7.52 -6.78 3.00
C MET A 252 7.35 -6.27 4.43
N HIS A 253 6.36 -5.41 4.63
CA HIS A 253 5.97 -4.86 5.92
C HIS A 253 4.51 -5.18 6.21
N LEU A 254 4.12 -5.06 7.48
CA LEU A 254 2.74 -5.19 7.90
C LEU A 254 2.07 -3.83 7.99
N TYR A 255 0.97 -3.63 7.27
CA TYR A 255 0.17 -2.43 7.45
C TYR A 255 -0.58 -2.47 8.78
N PRO A 256 -0.67 -1.36 9.55
CA PRO A 256 -0.02 -0.05 9.38
C PRO A 256 1.27 0.11 10.22
N LEU A 257 1.94 -0.99 10.61
CA LEU A 257 3.13 -0.89 11.46
C LEU A 257 4.27 -0.16 10.73
N PHE A 258 4.75 0.94 11.34
CA PHE A 258 5.82 1.80 10.80
C PHE A 258 5.48 2.45 9.45
N PHE A 259 4.20 2.50 9.09
CA PHE A 259 3.76 3.07 7.82
C PHE A 259 4.17 4.55 7.68
N GLU A 260 3.87 5.35 8.70
CA GLU A 260 4.14 6.78 8.73
C GLU A 260 5.66 7.07 8.67
N ASP A 261 6.47 6.21 9.30
CA ASP A 261 7.94 6.29 9.24
C ASP A 261 8.49 6.04 7.83
N TRP A 262 7.87 5.11 7.08
CA TRP A 262 8.25 4.84 5.69
C TRP A 262 7.81 5.97 4.76
N VAL A 263 6.60 6.50 4.93
CA VAL A 263 6.13 7.68 4.18
C VAL A 263 7.10 8.85 4.37
N TYR A 264 7.40 9.21 5.62
CA TYR A 264 8.32 10.30 5.93
C TYR A 264 9.71 10.09 5.32
N ASN A 265 10.29 8.90 5.51
CA ASN A 265 11.62 8.59 4.97
C ASN A 265 11.70 8.68 3.45
N LEU A 266 10.69 8.16 2.74
CA LEU A 266 10.67 8.17 1.27
C LEU A 266 10.47 9.59 0.74
N MET A 267 9.62 10.38 1.40
CA MET A 267 9.48 11.80 1.08
C MET A 267 10.82 12.52 1.23
N GLN A 268 11.51 12.38 2.37
CA GLN A 268 12.83 12.98 2.59
C GLN A 268 13.85 12.54 1.54
N LYS A 269 13.87 11.24 1.21
CA LYS A 269 14.77 10.71 0.17
C LYS A 269 14.53 11.36 -1.19
N ALA A 270 13.28 11.54 -1.59
CA ALA A 270 12.93 12.23 -2.83
C ALA A 270 13.30 13.73 -2.81
N MET A 271 13.42 14.36 -1.64
CA MET A 271 13.89 15.77 -1.54
C MET A 271 15.40 15.90 -1.62
N GLN A 272 16.14 14.88 -1.18
CA GLN A 272 17.60 14.91 -1.02
C GLN A 272 18.37 14.50 -2.28
N THR A 273 17.72 13.91 -3.27
CA THR A 273 18.38 13.55 -4.53
C THR A 273 18.86 14.84 -5.21
N PRO A 274 20.19 15.05 -5.36
CA PRO A 274 20.71 16.30 -5.89
C PRO A 274 20.26 16.47 -7.34
N THR A 275 19.83 17.68 -7.68
CA THR A 275 20.01 18.22 -9.03
C THR A 275 21.45 17.95 -9.45
N LYS A 276 21.63 17.16 -10.51
CA LYS A 276 22.93 17.06 -11.19
C LYS A 276 23.37 18.44 -11.68
#